data_AF-A0A445A6L0-F1
#
_entry.id   AF-A0A445A6L0-F1
#
_cell.length_a   1.000
_cell.length_b   1.000
_cell.length_c   1.000
_cell.angle_alpha   90.00
_cell.angle_beta   90.00
_cell.angle_gamma   90.00
#
_symmetry.space_group_name_H-M   'P 1'
#
loop_
_entity.id
_entity.type
_entity.pdbx_description
1 polymer ?
#
loop_
_entity_poly.entity_id
_entity_poly.type
_entity_poly.pdbx_seq_one_letter_code
_entity_poly.pdbx_strand_id
1 'polypeptide(L)'
;MEGSTSSPASSSQSLAFYDFLDRMRNPASLDLLRSIKSFIVSFSFYPCNPESDGKRVQEFFSTTETAIRDHPLWMGATEEEIDCAMEGLEKYIMTKLFSRTFSALPEDGRIDNDISEKMCLLQTFLKPEHLDIPALLRNEASWLLAEKELRKINGFKSPREKLLCIMNCCKVINNLLLNATISENHVPAGADDFLPVLIYVTIKANPPQLHSNLKFIQLYRWQAKLVSEAAYYFTNLVSAMAFIVDLNATSLSMDEDKFEENMEAAKLKSKLKSEEYQMIKQGEAKCSSSGKMCDEIEETRVMSLESNYPYMEAQSRELKERDVDRLLSLYKDLVLKYTALCKAIDCLPVSEKEPIIRRLKKQETGSLVAPQGQ
;
A
#
# COMPACT_ATOMS: atom_id res chain seq x y z
N MET A 1 -11.20 27.94 18.42
CA MET A 1 -11.85 27.86 17.10
C MET A 1 -10.96 27.01 16.23
N GLU A 2 -11.37 25.76 16.06
CA GLU A 2 -10.74 24.80 15.18
C GLU A 2 -10.85 25.25 13.73
N GLY A 3 -9.84 24.92 12.94
CA GLY A 3 -9.80 25.13 11.51
C GLY A 3 -8.86 24.11 10.88
N SER A 4 -9.31 22.85 10.87
CA SER A 4 -8.68 21.74 10.16
C SER A 4 -8.62 22.08 8.66
N THR A 5 -7.43 22.42 8.17
CA THR A 5 -7.15 22.65 6.75
C THR A 5 -7.10 21.31 6.03
N SER A 6 -8.27 20.80 5.65
CA SER A 6 -8.37 19.85 4.54
C SER A 6 -7.87 20.54 3.26
N SER A 7 -6.96 19.90 2.53
CA SER A 7 -6.39 20.47 1.31
C SER A 7 -7.48 20.70 0.25
N PRO A 8 -7.61 21.91 -0.33
CA PRO A 8 -8.66 22.23 -1.31
C PRO A 8 -8.55 21.48 -2.65
N ALA A 9 -7.47 20.72 -2.87
CA ALA A 9 -7.26 19.93 -4.08
C ALA A 9 -8.09 18.63 -4.09
N SER A 10 -8.39 18.03 -2.94
CA SER A 10 -9.12 16.74 -2.89
C SER A 10 -10.63 16.93 -3.10
N SER A 11 -11.20 18.04 -2.62
CA SER A 11 -12.61 18.39 -2.84
C SER A 11 -12.91 18.72 -4.30
N SER A 12 -12.03 19.47 -4.96
CA SER A 12 -12.18 19.87 -6.37
C SER A 12 -12.05 18.69 -7.34
N GLN A 13 -11.14 17.75 -7.10
CA GLN A 13 -11.01 16.53 -7.92
C GLN A 13 -12.21 15.59 -7.78
N SER A 14 -12.80 15.51 -6.58
CA SER A 14 -14.01 14.73 -6.35
C SER A 14 -15.19 15.31 -7.16
N LEU A 15 -15.35 16.64 -7.15
CA LEU A 15 -16.41 17.33 -7.90
C LEU A 15 -16.27 17.12 -9.42
N ALA A 16 -15.07 17.32 -9.96
CA ALA A 16 -14.78 17.13 -11.39
C ALA A 16 -15.03 15.68 -11.85
N PHE A 17 -14.81 14.68 -10.98
CA PHE A 17 -15.12 13.29 -11.28
C PHE A 17 -16.63 13.02 -11.34
N TYR A 18 -17.43 13.60 -10.44
CA TYR A 18 -18.88 13.48 -10.50
C TYR A 18 -19.46 14.21 -11.73
N ASP A 19 -18.91 15.38 -12.07
CA ASP A 19 -19.29 16.10 -13.29
C ASP A 19 -18.98 15.29 -14.55
N PHE A 20 -17.82 14.62 -14.61
CA PHE A 20 -17.51 13.66 -15.67
C PHE A 20 -18.56 12.54 -15.75
N LEU A 21 -18.91 11.91 -14.63
CA LEU A 21 -19.89 10.83 -14.61
C LEU A 21 -21.26 11.30 -15.09
N ASP A 22 -21.67 12.52 -14.73
CA ASP A 22 -22.95 13.08 -15.14
C ASP A 22 -22.95 13.45 -16.64
N ARG A 23 -21.83 13.98 -17.18
CA ARG A 23 -21.65 14.17 -18.63
C ARG A 23 -21.69 12.83 -19.39
N MET A 24 -21.12 11.77 -18.82
CA MET A 24 -21.17 10.41 -19.40
C MET A 24 -22.53 9.72 -19.24
N ARG A 25 -23.40 10.17 -18.33
CA ARG A 25 -24.79 9.69 -18.20
C ARG A 25 -25.74 10.40 -19.16
N ASN A 26 -25.35 11.53 -19.73
CA ASN A 26 -26.15 12.27 -20.69
C ASN A 26 -26.40 11.43 -21.97
N PRO A 27 -27.64 11.36 -22.49
CA PRO A 27 -27.93 10.64 -23.74
C PRO A 27 -27.06 11.05 -24.93
N ALA A 28 -26.58 12.30 -24.97
CA ALA A 28 -25.72 12.79 -26.04
C ALA A 28 -24.31 12.18 -26.02
N SER A 29 -23.84 11.58 -24.92
CA SER A 29 -22.53 10.88 -24.84
C SER A 29 -22.63 9.36 -25.06
N LEU A 30 -23.79 8.86 -25.52
CA LEU A 30 -24.01 7.41 -25.74
C LEU A 30 -23.02 6.80 -26.73
N ASP A 31 -22.59 7.55 -27.75
CA ASP A 31 -21.62 7.04 -28.73
C ASP A 31 -20.24 6.84 -28.11
N LEU A 32 -19.80 7.73 -27.20
CA LEU A 32 -18.58 7.55 -26.41
C LEU A 32 -18.69 6.30 -25.52
N LEU A 33 -19.83 6.11 -24.83
CA LEU A 33 -20.06 4.92 -24.01
C LEU A 33 -20.06 3.62 -24.82
N ARG A 34 -20.67 3.61 -26.02
CA ARG A 34 -20.65 2.47 -26.92
C ARG A 34 -19.24 2.16 -27.39
N SER A 35 -18.46 3.19 -27.74
CA SER A 35 -17.06 3.06 -28.12
C SER A 35 -16.24 2.40 -26.99
N ILE A 36 -16.36 2.90 -25.75
CA ILE A 36 -15.67 2.34 -24.58
C ILE A 36 -16.05 0.87 -24.34
N LYS A 37 -17.35 0.55 -24.38
CA LYS A 37 -17.81 -0.84 -24.19
C LYS A 37 -17.32 -1.75 -25.31
N SER A 38 -17.39 -1.29 -26.55
CA SER A 38 -16.89 -2.01 -27.73
C SER A 38 -15.40 -2.29 -27.60
N PHE A 39 -14.62 -1.29 -27.16
CA PHE A 39 -13.18 -1.46 -26.91
C PHE A 39 -12.90 -2.55 -25.87
N ILE A 40 -13.57 -2.50 -24.70
CA ILE A 40 -13.40 -3.49 -23.63
C ILE A 40 -13.74 -4.91 -24.12
N VAL A 41 -14.83 -5.05 -24.89
CA VAL A 41 -15.21 -6.35 -25.47
C VAL A 41 -14.18 -6.81 -26.49
N SER A 42 -13.70 -5.89 -27.35
CA SER A 42 -12.74 -6.24 -28.40
C SER A 42 -11.41 -6.76 -27.86
N PHE A 43 -11.03 -6.33 -26.65
CA PHE A 43 -9.85 -6.81 -25.93
C PHE A 43 -9.81 -8.33 -25.75
N SER A 44 -10.98 -8.97 -25.60
CA SER A 44 -11.07 -10.42 -25.43
C SER A 44 -10.74 -11.21 -26.70
N PHE A 45 -10.82 -10.59 -27.88
CA PHE A 45 -10.57 -11.25 -29.16
C PHE A 45 -9.09 -11.26 -29.56
N TYR A 46 -8.25 -10.42 -28.94
CA TYR A 46 -6.83 -10.38 -29.24
C TYR A 46 -6.05 -11.43 -28.44
N PRO A 47 -4.99 -12.03 -29.02
CA PRO A 47 -4.03 -12.83 -28.28
C PRO A 47 -3.44 -12.05 -27.10
N CYS A 48 -3.18 -12.73 -25.98
CA CYS A 48 -2.55 -12.11 -24.81
C CYS A 48 -1.11 -11.71 -25.15
N ASN A 49 -0.84 -10.40 -25.16
CA ASN A 49 0.51 -9.87 -25.28
C ASN A 49 0.55 -8.49 -24.56
N PRO A 50 1.25 -8.35 -23.42
CA PRO A 50 1.22 -7.14 -22.60
C PRO A 50 1.67 -5.88 -23.35
N GLU A 51 2.67 -5.99 -24.23
CA GLU A 51 3.23 -4.84 -24.97
C GLU A 51 2.23 -4.33 -26.01
N SER A 52 1.59 -5.24 -26.75
CA SER A 52 0.56 -4.91 -27.73
C SER A 52 -0.73 -4.42 -27.05
N ASP A 53 -1.12 -5.04 -25.94
CA ASP A 53 -2.27 -4.63 -25.15
C ASP A 53 -2.05 -3.23 -24.56
N GLY A 54 -0.84 -2.94 -24.04
CA GLY A 54 -0.44 -1.59 -23.62
C GLY A 54 -0.59 -0.56 -24.73
N LYS A 55 -0.02 -0.83 -25.93
CA LYS A 55 -0.15 0.07 -27.09
C LYS A 55 -1.61 0.35 -27.47
N ARG A 56 -2.45 -0.68 -27.52
CA ARG A 56 -3.88 -0.54 -27.82
C ARG A 56 -4.61 0.33 -26.80
N VAL A 57 -4.32 0.18 -25.51
CA VAL A 57 -4.90 1.03 -24.46
C VAL A 57 -4.47 2.49 -24.64
N GLN A 58 -3.21 2.74 -24.95
CA GLN A 58 -2.71 4.11 -25.15
C GLN A 58 -3.31 4.76 -26.40
N GLU A 59 -3.38 4.03 -27.52
CA GLU A 59 -4.04 4.49 -28.75
C GLU A 59 -5.52 4.80 -28.51
N PHE A 60 -6.20 3.97 -27.72
CA PHE A 60 -7.59 4.21 -27.33
C PHE A 60 -7.74 5.46 -26.44
N PHE A 61 -6.83 5.68 -25.48
CA PHE A 61 -6.83 6.92 -24.70
C PHE A 61 -6.63 8.15 -25.59
N SER A 62 -5.64 8.16 -26.48
CA SER A 62 -5.43 9.29 -27.41
C SER A 62 -6.65 9.55 -28.29
N THR A 63 -7.24 8.50 -28.86
CA THR A 63 -8.43 8.64 -29.72
C THR A 63 -9.63 9.15 -28.93
N THR A 64 -9.83 8.65 -27.71
CA THR A 64 -10.95 9.06 -26.86
C THR A 64 -10.77 10.47 -26.33
N GLU A 65 -9.55 10.88 -26.02
CA GLU A 65 -9.24 12.26 -25.61
C GLU A 65 -9.63 13.25 -26.72
N THR A 66 -9.21 12.99 -27.97
CA THR A 66 -9.63 13.81 -29.12
C THR A 66 -11.15 13.83 -29.26
N ALA A 67 -11.81 12.67 -29.18
CA ALA A 67 -13.26 12.58 -29.28
C ALA A 67 -13.99 13.34 -28.16
N ILE A 68 -13.45 13.34 -26.93
CA ILE A 68 -14.00 14.11 -25.80
C ILE A 68 -13.83 15.61 -26.07
N ARG A 69 -12.64 16.07 -26.48
CA ARG A 69 -12.36 17.49 -26.75
C ARG A 69 -13.23 18.07 -27.86
N ASP A 70 -13.54 17.28 -28.88
CA ASP A 70 -14.39 17.70 -30.01
C ASP A 70 -15.91 17.58 -29.70
N HIS A 71 -16.29 17.00 -28.56
CA HIS A 71 -17.67 16.69 -28.26
C HIS A 71 -18.46 17.93 -27.78
N PRO A 72 -19.69 18.17 -28.25
CA PRO A 72 -20.48 19.34 -27.85
C PRO A 72 -20.71 19.49 -26.34
N LEU A 73 -20.83 18.38 -25.60
CA LEU A 73 -20.96 18.39 -24.13
C LEU A 73 -19.71 18.85 -23.37
N TRP A 74 -18.56 18.87 -24.04
CA TRP A 74 -17.27 19.29 -23.48
C TRP A 74 -16.82 20.64 -24.03
N MET A 75 -17.69 21.33 -24.77
CA MET A 75 -17.43 22.68 -25.25
C MET A 75 -17.24 23.63 -24.06
N GLY A 76 -16.07 24.27 -23.99
CA GLY A 76 -15.71 25.17 -22.90
C GLY A 76 -15.24 24.47 -21.62
N ALA A 77 -15.04 23.15 -21.64
CA ALA A 77 -14.40 22.43 -20.54
C ALA A 77 -12.96 22.89 -20.35
N THR A 78 -12.50 22.97 -19.09
CA THR A 78 -11.10 23.30 -18.79
C THR A 78 -10.19 22.10 -19.00
N GLU A 79 -8.88 22.32 -19.11
CA GLU A 79 -7.91 21.22 -19.20
C GLU A 79 -7.98 20.28 -17.98
N GLU A 80 -8.24 20.83 -16.79
CA GLU A 80 -8.41 20.04 -15.57
C GLU A 80 -9.65 19.14 -15.62
N GLU A 81 -10.76 19.61 -16.20
CA GLU A 81 -11.95 18.79 -16.39
C GLU A 81 -11.70 17.64 -17.38
N ILE A 82 -10.98 17.92 -18.48
CA ILE A 82 -10.59 16.91 -19.47
C ILE A 82 -9.64 15.88 -18.84
N ASP A 83 -8.67 16.34 -18.06
CA ASP A 83 -7.77 15.46 -17.31
C ASP A 83 -8.53 14.54 -16.35
N CYS A 84 -9.46 15.09 -15.57
CA CYS A 84 -10.28 14.31 -14.64
C CYS A 84 -11.13 13.27 -15.39
N ALA A 85 -11.64 13.61 -16.57
CA ALA A 85 -12.39 12.70 -17.43
C ALA A 85 -11.51 11.55 -17.92
N MET A 86 -10.32 11.85 -18.41
CA MET A 86 -9.37 10.84 -18.90
C MET A 86 -8.85 9.94 -17.79
N GLU A 87 -8.61 10.48 -16.59
CA GLU A 87 -8.25 9.66 -15.42
C GLU A 87 -9.42 8.78 -14.94
N GLY A 88 -10.66 9.27 -15.02
CA GLY A 88 -11.86 8.48 -14.76
C GLY A 88 -12.05 7.35 -15.79
N LEU A 89 -11.79 7.64 -17.06
CA LEU A 89 -11.78 6.66 -18.15
C LEU A 89 -10.71 5.58 -17.93
N GLU A 90 -9.48 5.97 -17.59
CA GLU A 90 -8.38 5.05 -17.25
C GLU A 90 -8.83 4.11 -16.13
N LYS A 91 -9.37 4.66 -15.03
CA LYS A 91 -9.85 3.87 -13.90
C LYS A 91 -10.93 2.88 -14.32
N TYR A 92 -11.91 3.30 -15.13
CA TYR A 92 -12.98 2.43 -15.59
C TYR A 92 -12.46 1.28 -16.46
N ILE A 93 -11.68 1.58 -17.50
CA ILE A 93 -11.15 0.60 -18.44
C ILE A 93 -10.23 -0.38 -17.73
N MET A 94 -9.26 0.13 -16.98
CA MET A 94 -8.26 -0.73 -16.35
C MET A 94 -8.84 -1.60 -15.23
N THR A 95 -9.91 -1.15 -14.57
CA THR A 95 -10.66 -2.00 -13.62
C THR A 95 -11.33 -3.19 -14.33
N LYS A 96 -11.87 -2.98 -15.55
CA LYS A 96 -12.52 -4.04 -16.34
C LYS A 96 -11.52 -5.00 -16.98
N LEU A 97 -10.36 -4.50 -17.38
CA LEU A 97 -9.31 -5.30 -18.03
C LEU A 97 -8.33 -5.94 -17.04
N PHE A 98 -8.38 -5.59 -15.75
CA PHE A 98 -7.38 -5.94 -14.74
C PHE A 98 -6.97 -7.42 -14.73
N SER A 99 -7.93 -8.34 -14.76
CA SER A 99 -7.66 -9.78 -14.70
C SER A 99 -6.89 -10.32 -15.89
N ARG A 100 -6.92 -9.63 -17.03
CA ARG A 100 -6.15 -9.96 -18.23
C ARG A 100 -4.80 -9.24 -18.25
N THR A 101 -4.77 -7.99 -17.79
CA THR A 101 -3.63 -7.09 -18.00
C THR A 101 -2.61 -7.06 -16.86
N PHE A 102 -3.00 -7.47 -15.65
CA PHE A 102 -2.12 -7.49 -14.48
C PHE A 102 -1.54 -8.90 -14.25
N SER A 103 -0.20 -9.00 -14.08
CA SER A 103 0.51 -10.29 -13.98
C SER A 103 0.08 -11.24 -15.11
N ALA A 104 0.11 -10.73 -16.33
CA ALA A 104 -0.52 -11.33 -17.50
C ALA A 104 0.22 -12.59 -17.99
N LEU A 105 1.53 -12.68 -17.70
CA LEU A 105 2.36 -13.83 -18.04
C LEU A 105 2.71 -14.62 -16.78
N PRO A 106 2.78 -15.97 -16.84
CA PRO A 106 3.21 -16.79 -15.70
C PRO A 106 4.60 -16.41 -15.17
N GLU A 107 5.47 -15.92 -16.05
CA GLU A 107 6.81 -15.44 -15.69
C GLU A 107 6.75 -14.22 -14.76
N ASP A 108 5.75 -13.33 -14.92
CA ASP A 108 5.60 -12.16 -14.05
C ASP A 108 5.44 -12.60 -12.58
N GLY A 109 4.64 -13.65 -12.35
CA GLY A 109 4.43 -14.22 -11.01
C GLY A 109 5.67 -14.91 -10.44
N ARG A 110 6.51 -15.51 -11.28
CA ARG A 110 7.80 -16.08 -10.85
C ARG A 110 8.76 -14.99 -10.40
N ILE A 111 8.94 -13.96 -11.22
CA ILE A 111 9.78 -12.80 -10.92
C ILE A 111 9.30 -12.12 -9.62
N ASP A 112 7.98 -11.93 -9.47
CA ASP A 112 7.41 -11.36 -8.24
C ASP A 112 7.74 -12.17 -6.98
N ASN A 113 7.68 -13.50 -7.06
CA ASN A 113 8.01 -14.38 -5.94
C ASN A 113 9.51 -14.30 -5.61
N ASP A 114 10.38 -14.36 -6.61
CA ASP A 114 11.83 -14.29 -6.41
C ASP A 114 12.25 -12.96 -5.76
N ILE A 115 11.65 -11.85 -6.22
CA ILE A 115 11.87 -10.52 -5.63
C ILE A 115 11.37 -10.47 -4.18
N SER A 116 10.16 -11.00 -3.91
CA SER A 116 9.58 -10.95 -2.57
C SER A 116 10.34 -11.82 -1.57
N GLU A 117 10.80 -13.00 -1.99
CA GLU A 117 11.66 -13.87 -1.19
C GLU A 117 12.99 -13.17 -0.89
N LYS A 118 13.65 -12.61 -1.92
CA LYS A 118 14.92 -11.89 -1.74
C LYS A 118 14.77 -10.72 -0.75
N MET A 119 13.73 -9.89 -0.89
CA MET A 119 13.44 -8.82 0.06
C MET A 119 13.22 -9.37 1.48
N CYS A 120 12.46 -10.46 1.64
CA CYS A 120 12.21 -11.08 2.94
C CYS A 120 13.50 -11.52 3.63
N LEU A 121 14.44 -12.12 2.89
CA LEU A 121 15.75 -12.51 3.43
C LEU A 121 16.59 -11.28 3.81
N LEU A 122 16.71 -10.30 2.91
CA LEU A 122 17.47 -9.07 3.13
C LEU A 122 16.98 -8.31 4.37
N GLN A 123 15.66 -8.25 4.60
CA GLN A 123 15.09 -7.57 5.76
C GLN A 123 15.67 -8.02 7.11
N THR A 124 16.16 -9.26 7.21
CA THR A 124 16.63 -9.87 8.46
C THR A 124 17.98 -9.34 8.94
N PHE A 125 18.85 -8.88 8.03
CA PHE A 125 20.21 -8.43 8.36
C PHE A 125 20.55 -7.06 7.77
N LEU A 126 19.81 -6.58 6.76
CA LEU A 126 20.05 -5.28 6.15
C LEU A 126 19.78 -4.14 7.14
N LYS A 127 20.83 -3.35 7.37
CA LYS A 127 20.84 -2.11 8.15
C LYS A 127 21.06 -0.89 7.25
N PRO A 128 20.63 0.33 7.66
CA PRO A 128 20.75 1.54 6.84
C PRO A 128 22.19 1.86 6.40
N GLU A 129 23.19 1.50 7.20
CA GLU A 129 24.60 1.78 6.91
C GLU A 129 25.12 1.06 5.67
N HIS A 130 24.55 -0.10 5.31
CA HIS A 130 24.97 -0.85 4.12
C HIS A 130 24.52 -0.20 2.81
N LEU A 131 23.63 0.79 2.89
CA LEU A 131 23.16 1.60 1.77
C LEU A 131 23.62 3.05 1.94
N ASP A 132 24.66 3.28 2.73
CA ASP A 132 25.23 4.61 2.98
C ASP A 132 24.24 5.65 3.54
N ILE A 133 23.16 5.21 4.20
CA ILE A 133 22.13 6.12 4.75
C ILE A 133 22.68 6.81 6.01
N PRO A 134 22.84 8.15 6.01
CA PRO A 134 23.36 8.90 7.16
C PRO A 134 22.42 8.81 8.38
N ALA A 135 22.99 8.92 9.59
CA ALA A 135 22.23 8.82 10.85
C ALA A 135 21.09 9.85 10.95
N LEU A 136 21.30 11.06 10.40
CA LEU A 136 20.29 12.13 10.35
C LEU A 136 19.02 11.75 9.57
N LEU A 137 19.12 10.78 8.66
CA LEU A 137 17.97 10.28 7.87
C LEU A 137 17.31 9.05 8.50
N ARG A 138 17.83 8.53 9.62
CA ARG A 138 17.33 7.31 10.26
C ARG A 138 16.13 7.60 11.15
N ASN A 139 14.98 7.83 10.53
CA ASN A 139 13.71 8.06 11.22
C ASN A 139 12.74 6.90 10.97
N GLU A 140 12.72 5.96 11.91
CA GLU A 140 11.87 4.76 11.88
C GLU A 140 10.37 5.08 11.73
N ALA A 141 9.88 6.17 12.33
CA ALA A 141 8.47 6.53 12.25
C ALA A 141 8.10 7.02 10.83
N SER A 142 8.94 7.89 10.24
CA SER A 142 8.74 8.38 8.87
C SER A 142 8.88 7.25 7.84
N TRP A 143 9.86 6.35 8.02
CA TRP A 143 10.01 5.19 7.16
C TRP A 143 8.82 4.26 7.24
N LEU A 144 8.31 3.98 8.45
CA LEU A 144 7.10 3.17 8.62
C LEU A 144 5.88 3.79 7.90
N LEU A 145 5.75 5.12 7.88
CA LEU A 145 4.70 5.79 7.10
C LEU A 145 4.90 5.58 5.59
N ALA A 146 6.13 5.75 5.09
CA ALA A 146 6.45 5.54 3.68
C ALA A 146 6.19 4.08 3.25
N GLU A 147 6.61 3.11 4.07
CA GLU A 147 6.33 1.69 3.84
C GLU A 147 4.84 1.40 3.79
N LYS A 148 4.05 2.01 4.69
CA LYS A 148 2.58 1.84 4.70
C LYS A 148 1.94 2.39 3.44
N GLU A 149 2.40 3.53 2.91
CA GLU A 149 1.91 4.05 1.63
C GLU A 149 2.22 3.07 0.48
N LEU A 150 3.44 2.54 0.42
CA LEU A 150 3.84 1.64 -0.65
C LEU A 150 3.09 0.30 -0.60
N ARG A 151 2.81 -0.25 0.60
CA ARG A 151 2.05 -1.50 0.77
C ARG A 151 0.59 -1.41 0.29
N LYS A 152 0.02 -0.21 0.12
CA LYS A 152 -1.35 -0.05 -0.39
C LYS A 152 -1.48 -0.36 -1.88
N ILE A 153 -0.37 -0.48 -2.63
CA ILE A 153 -0.38 -0.56 -4.09
C ILE A 153 -1.25 -1.71 -4.65
N ASN A 154 -1.35 -2.85 -3.96
CA ASN A 154 -2.20 -3.97 -4.39
C ASN A 154 -3.69 -3.79 -4.06
N GLY A 155 -4.04 -2.79 -3.25
CA GLY A 155 -5.44 -2.43 -2.97
C GLY A 155 -6.15 -1.75 -4.15
N PHE A 156 -5.40 -1.31 -5.16
CA PHE A 156 -5.93 -0.55 -6.30
C PHE A 156 -5.82 -1.32 -7.62
N LYS A 157 -6.75 -1.02 -8.54
CA LYS A 157 -6.79 -1.61 -9.90
C LYS A 157 -6.50 -0.61 -11.02
N SER A 158 -6.51 0.69 -10.74
CA SER A 158 -6.13 1.70 -11.73
C SER A 158 -4.62 2.00 -11.66
N PRO A 159 -3.95 2.20 -12.81
CA PRO A 159 -2.54 2.61 -12.87
C PRO A 159 -2.30 3.91 -12.08
N ARG A 160 -3.18 4.90 -12.19
CA ARG A 160 -3.14 6.15 -11.42
C ARG A 160 -3.05 5.92 -9.91
N GLU A 161 -3.96 5.14 -9.34
CA GLU A 161 -4.02 4.94 -7.89
C GLU A 161 -2.80 4.16 -7.39
N LYS A 162 -2.32 3.19 -8.20
CA LYS A 162 -1.06 2.50 -7.91
C LYS A 162 0.14 3.45 -7.92
N LEU A 163 0.23 4.32 -8.93
CA LEU A 163 1.27 5.34 -9.01
C LEU A 163 1.19 6.34 -7.85
N LEU A 164 -0.02 6.70 -7.40
CA LEU A 164 -0.20 7.58 -6.25
C LEU A 164 0.37 6.98 -4.96
N CYS A 165 0.29 5.66 -4.77
CA CYS A 165 0.94 4.99 -3.63
C CYS A 165 2.46 5.20 -3.65
N ILE A 166 3.08 5.10 -4.84
CA ILE A 166 4.51 5.35 -5.04
C ILE A 166 4.82 6.82 -4.73
N MET A 167 4.05 7.75 -5.29
CA MET A 167 4.25 9.18 -5.07
C MET A 167 4.11 9.57 -3.59
N ASN A 168 3.12 9.01 -2.88
CA ASN A 168 2.93 9.27 -1.45
C ASN A 168 4.10 8.73 -0.62
N CYS A 169 4.59 7.52 -0.92
CA CYS A 169 5.81 6.97 -0.32
C CYS A 169 7.00 7.91 -0.53
N CYS A 170 7.26 8.34 -1.76
CA CYS A 170 8.36 9.24 -2.09
C CYS A 170 8.22 10.62 -1.42
N LYS A 171 7.00 11.17 -1.31
CA LYS A 171 6.73 12.43 -0.61
C LYS A 171 7.02 12.32 0.89
N VAL A 172 6.68 11.20 1.53
CA VAL A 172 7.03 10.95 2.94
C VAL A 172 8.55 10.94 3.12
N ILE A 173 9.27 10.28 2.22
CA ILE A 173 10.74 10.25 2.23
C ILE A 173 11.31 11.66 2.04
N ASN A 174 10.83 12.42 1.04
CA ASN A 174 11.32 13.78 0.80
C ASN A 174 11.01 14.72 1.97
N ASN A 175 9.84 14.61 2.62
CA ASN A 175 9.55 15.40 3.82
C ASN A 175 10.51 15.08 4.97
N LEU A 176 10.93 13.82 5.10
CA LEU A 176 11.97 13.43 6.05
C LEU A 176 13.32 14.07 5.69
N LEU A 177 13.72 14.01 4.42
CA LEU A 177 14.95 14.64 3.92
C LEU A 177 14.96 16.15 4.22
N LEU A 178 13.87 16.84 3.91
CA LEU A 178 13.71 18.28 4.16
C LEU A 178 13.82 18.61 5.65
N ASN A 179 13.15 17.84 6.52
CA ASN A 179 13.21 18.06 7.97
C ASN A 179 14.62 17.86 8.54
N ALA A 180 15.37 16.89 8.02
CA ALA A 180 16.75 16.65 8.44
C ALA A 180 17.68 17.81 8.01
N THR A 181 17.49 18.35 6.79
CA THR A 181 18.26 19.52 6.30
C THR A 181 17.96 20.83 7.05
N ILE A 182 16.78 20.97 7.64
CA ILE A 182 16.41 22.16 8.42
C ILE A 182 17.01 22.08 9.83
N SER A 183 17.20 20.88 10.38
CA SER A 183 17.68 20.67 11.75
C SER A 183 19.19 20.89 11.91
N GLU A 184 19.97 20.68 10.86
CA GLU A 184 21.43 20.85 10.85
C GLU A 184 21.74 21.59 9.55
N ASN A 185 22.47 22.73 9.58
CA ASN A 185 22.80 23.63 8.45
C ASN A 185 23.53 22.93 7.26
N HIS A 186 22.93 21.89 6.69
CA HIS A 186 23.52 20.95 5.76
C HIS A 186 23.03 21.24 4.34
N VAL A 187 23.82 20.74 3.38
CA VAL A 187 23.52 20.80 1.94
C VAL A 187 22.10 20.24 1.69
N PRO A 188 21.28 20.88 0.81
CA PRO A 188 19.97 20.36 0.47
C PRO A 188 20.05 18.91 0.02
N ALA A 189 19.22 18.06 0.64
CA ALA A 189 19.20 16.64 0.35
C ALA A 189 18.83 16.40 -1.12
N GLY A 190 19.69 15.65 -1.81
CA GLY A 190 19.62 15.42 -3.25
C GLY A 190 19.10 14.01 -3.60
N ALA A 191 19.29 13.63 -4.87
CA ALA A 191 19.00 12.27 -5.33
C ALA A 191 19.87 11.21 -4.61
N ASP A 192 21.11 11.58 -4.26
CA ASP A 192 22.08 10.74 -3.55
C ASP A 192 21.64 10.39 -2.12
N ASP A 193 20.82 11.23 -1.49
CA ASP A 193 20.21 10.96 -0.18
C ASP A 193 18.87 10.22 -0.32
N PHE A 194 18.15 10.46 -1.42
CA PHE A 194 16.81 9.94 -1.64
C PHE A 194 16.79 8.46 -2.03
N LEU A 195 17.57 8.08 -3.05
CA LEU A 195 17.50 6.73 -3.63
C LEU A 195 17.87 5.63 -2.62
N PRO A 196 18.93 5.77 -1.80
CA PRO A 196 19.25 4.74 -0.81
C PRO A 196 18.14 4.55 0.24
N VAL A 197 17.50 5.65 0.67
CA VAL A 197 16.34 5.59 1.57
C VAL A 197 15.17 4.91 0.89
N LEU A 198 14.90 5.18 -0.39
CA LEU A 198 13.85 4.51 -1.15
C LEU A 198 14.11 3.01 -1.30
N ILE A 199 15.35 2.59 -1.57
CA ILE A 199 15.73 1.17 -1.63
C ILE A 199 15.46 0.51 -0.27
N TYR A 200 15.93 1.12 0.82
CA TYR A 200 15.73 0.59 2.17
C TYR A 200 14.25 0.46 2.52
N VAL A 201 13.46 1.52 2.30
CA VAL A 201 12.01 1.52 2.53
C VAL A 201 11.32 0.46 1.66
N THR A 202 11.74 0.28 0.41
CA THR A 202 11.16 -0.75 -0.49
C THR A 202 11.43 -2.15 0.03
N ILE A 203 12.67 -2.43 0.46
CA ILE A 203 13.04 -3.72 1.05
C ILE A 203 12.24 -3.96 2.31
N LYS A 204 12.13 -3.00 3.24
CA LYS A 204 11.36 -3.13 4.48
C LYS A 204 9.84 -3.22 4.23
N ALA A 205 9.33 -2.52 3.22
CA ALA A 205 7.93 -2.61 2.81
C ALA A 205 7.58 -4.00 2.27
N ASN A 206 8.45 -4.58 1.43
CA ASN A 206 8.21 -5.80 0.64
C ASN A 206 6.78 -5.84 0.05
N PRO A 207 6.43 -4.85 -0.80
CA PRO A 207 5.10 -4.78 -1.38
C PRO A 207 4.83 -6.01 -2.27
N PRO A 208 3.69 -6.70 -2.11
CA PRO A 208 3.39 -7.90 -2.89
C PRO A 208 3.33 -7.59 -4.40
N GLN A 209 3.82 -8.51 -5.22
CA GLN A 209 3.74 -8.40 -6.69
C GLN A 209 4.34 -7.09 -7.25
N LEU A 210 5.48 -6.63 -6.69
CA LEU A 210 6.09 -5.36 -7.06
C LEU A 210 6.41 -5.27 -8.56
N HIS A 211 6.98 -6.31 -9.15
CA HIS A 211 7.33 -6.32 -10.57
C HIS A 211 6.09 -6.18 -11.44
N SER A 212 5.05 -6.97 -11.17
CA SER A 212 3.76 -6.86 -11.89
C SER A 212 3.14 -5.47 -11.74
N ASN A 213 3.22 -4.86 -10.55
CA ASN A 213 2.73 -3.49 -10.31
C ASN A 213 3.47 -2.44 -11.15
N LEU A 214 4.80 -2.46 -11.17
CA LEU A 214 5.59 -1.49 -11.93
C LEU A 214 5.38 -1.66 -13.43
N LYS A 215 5.41 -2.90 -13.94
CA LYS A 215 5.13 -3.22 -15.34
C LYS A 215 3.72 -2.76 -15.76
N PHE A 216 2.73 -2.97 -14.90
CA PHE A 216 1.36 -2.53 -15.14
C PHE A 216 1.23 -0.99 -15.23
N ILE A 217 1.87 -0.25 -14.31
CA ILE A 217 1.89 1.22 -14.38
C ILE A 217 2.56 1.68 -15.68
N GLN A 218 3.72 1.11 -16.02
CA GLN A 218 4.49 1.48 -17.21
C GLN A 218 3.69 1.31 -18.51
N LEU A 219 2.91 0.23 -18.63
CA LEU A 219 2.16 -0.07 -19.85
C LEU A 219 0.83 0.70 -19.94
N TYR A 220 0.14 0.88 -18.81
CA TYR A 220 -1.28 1.27 -18.83
C TYR A 220 -1.58 2.63 -18.20
N ARG A 221 -0.62 3.29 -17.52
CA ARG A 221 -0.81 4.69 -17.09
C ARG A 221 -0.94 5.58 -18.32
N TRP A 222 -1.94 6.45 -18.35
CA TRP A 222 -2.10 7.44 -19.42
C TRP A 222 -0.82 8.30 -19.53
N GLN A 223 -0.13 8.20 -20.68
CA GLN A 223 1.24 8.70 -20.83
C GLN A 223 1.37 10.21 -20.60
N ALA A 224 0.34 11.00 -20.91
CA ALA A 224 0.34 12.44 -20.65
C ALA A 224 0.50 12.78 -19.15
N LYS A 225 0.23 11.82 -18.26
CA LYS A 225 0.35 11.96 -16.80
C LYS A 225 1.49 11.15 -16.19
N LEU A 226 2.33 10.51 -16.99
CA LEU A 226 3.58 9.87 -16.54
C LEU A 226 4.78 10.72 -16.97
N VAL A 227 4.81 11.97 -16.49
CA VAL A 227 5.84 12.98 -16.81
C VAL A 227 6.28 13.70 -15.53
N SER A 228 7.38 14.47 -15.60
CA SER A 228 7.88 15.31 -14.50
C SER A 228 8.07 14.52 -13.19
N GLU A 229 7.60 15.02 -12.05
CA GLU A 229 7.71 14.41 -10.72
C GLU A 229 7.20 12.95 -10.71
N ALA A 230 6.08 12.67 -11.39
CA ALA A 230 5.51 11.33 -11.44
C ALA A 230 6.44 10.33 -12.15
N ALA A 231 7.02 10.73 -13.28
CA ALA A 231 8.02 9.93 -14.00
C ALA A 231 9.31 9.77 -13.20
N TYR A 232 9.76 10.82 -12.51
CA TYR A 232 10.95 10.78 -11.68
C TYR A 232 10.81 9.76 -10.54
N TYR A 233 9.74 9.83 -9.74
CA TYR A 233 9.54 8.86 -8.65
C TYR A 233 9.32 7.43 -9.16
N PHE A 234 8.56 7.27 -10.25
CA PHE A 234 8.36 5.97 -10.86
C PHE A 234 9.69 5.35 -11.31
N THR A 235 10.52 6.13 -12.01
CA THR A 235 11.86 5.70 -12.46
C THR A 235 12.75 5.33 -11.28
N ASN A 236 12.76 6.13 -10.21
CA ASN A 236 13.53 5.80 -9.01
C ASN A 236 13.10 4.48 -8.36
N LEU A 237 11.80 4.17 -8.31
CA LEU A 237 11.33 2.90 -7.77
C LEU A 237 11.62 1.72 -8.71
N VAL A 238 11.56 1.92 -10.03
CA VAL A 238 12.01 0.92 -11.02
C VAL A 238 13.51 0.64 -10.84
N SER A 239 14.33 1.68 -10.70
CA SER A 239 15.76 1.55 -10.40
C SER A 239 16.02 0.85 -9.06
N ALA A 240 15.24 1.17 -8.02
CA ALA A 240 15.34 0.50 -6.73
C ALA A 240 15.01 -1.00 -6.83
N MET A 241 13.94 -1.37 -7.56
CA MET A 241 13.62 -2.78 -7.82
C MET A 241 14.76 -3.48 -8.57
N ALA A 242 15.28 -2.87 -9.64
CA ALA A 242 16.38 -3.44 -10.42
C ALA A 242 17.64 -3.65 -9.55
N PHE A 243 18.01 -2.65 -8.74
CA PHE A 243 19.10 -2.76 -7.78
C PHE A 243 18.88 -3.94 -6.82
N ILE A 244 17.65 -4.12 -6.29
CA ILE A 244 17.33 -5.21 -5.38
C ILE A 244 17.47 -6.57 -6.05
N VAL A 245 17.08 -6.70 -7.33
CA VAL A 245 17.25 -7.94 -8.11
C VAL A 245 18.73 -8.32 -8.23
N ASP A 246 19.60 -7.35 -8.49
CA ASP A 246 21.03 -7.59 -8.72
C ASP A 246 21.90 -7.49 -7.45
N LEU A 247 21.30 -7.09 -6.32
CA LEU A 247 21.98 -6.87 -5.03
C LEU A 247 22.76 -8.10 -4.59
N ASN A 248 24.05 -7.89 -4.30
CA ASN A 248 24.98 -8.89 -3.80
C ASN A 248 25.91 -8.28 -2.73
N ALA A 249 26.91 -9.04 -2.28
CA ALA A 249 27.84 -8.62 -1.23
C ALA A 249 28.57 -7.31 -1.55
N THR A 250 29.02 -7.13 -2.80
CA THR A 250 29.74 -5.91 -3.24
C THR A 250 28.84 -4.68 -3.23
N SER A 251 27.55 -4.85 -3.52
CA SER A 251 26.55 -3.78 -3.48
C SER A 251 26.32 -3.22 -2.06
N LEU A 252 26.61 -4.02 -1.03
CA LEU A 252 26.45 -3.67 0.39
C LEU A 252 27.78 -3.36 1.08
N SER A 253 28.89 -3.33 0.34
CA SER A 253 30.24 -3.24 0.89
C SER A 253 30.51 -4.28 1.99
N MET A 254 30.07 -5.52 1.76
CA MET A 254 30.18 -6.64 2.69
C MET A 254 31.03 -7.77 2.08
N ASP A 255 31.75 -8.51 2.92
CA ASP A 255 32.46 -9.73 2.49
C ASP A 255 31.47 -10.78 1.95
N GLU A 256 31.86 -11.49 0.89
CA GLU A 256 31.01 -12.48 0.21
C GLU A 256 30.60 -13.62 1.14
N ASP A 257 31.55 -14.16 1.92
CA ASP A 257 31.28 -15.21 2.91
C ASP A 257 30.26 -14.77 3.97
N LYS A 258 30.37 -13.53 4.43
CA LYS A 258 29.47 -12.96 5.45
C LYS A 258 28.09 -12.70 4.86
N PHE A 259 28.00 -12.26 3.61
CA PHE A 259 26.73 -12.07 2.92
C PHE A 259 26.01 -13.41 2.77
N GLU A 260 26.70 -14.45 2.33
CA GLU A 260 26.11 -15.79 2.16
C GLU A 260 25.70 -16.40 3.50
N GLU A 261 26.51 -16.25 4.55
CA GLU A 261 26.16 -16.66 5.91
C GLU A 261 24.85 -15.99 6.38
N ASN A 262 24.72 -14.69 6.17
CA ASN A 262 23.51 -13.94 6.52
C ASN A 262 22.29 -14.40 5.71
N MET A 263 22.46 -14.66 4.41
CA MET A 263 21.38 -15.16 3.53
C MET A 263 20.92 -16.55 3.96
N GLU A 264 21.84 -17.47 4.26
CA GLU A 264 21.52 -18.81 4.74
C GLU A 264 20.87 -18.79 6.14
N ALA A 265 21.39 -17.97 7.05
CA ALA A 265 20.77 -17.75 8.36
C ALA A 265 19.34 -17.20 8.23
N ALA A 266 19.10 -16.29 7.29
CA ALA A 266 17.78 -15.76 6.98
C ALA A 266 16.82 -16.84 6.44
N LYS A 267 17.30 -17.70 5.53
CA LYS A 267 16.53 -18.84 4.98
C LYS A 267 16.17 -19.86 6.05
N LEU A 268 17.08 -20.16 6.96
CA LEU A 268 16.80 -21.04 8.10
C LEU A 268 15.74 -20.44 9.02
N LYS A 269 15.86 -19.13 9.33
CA LYS A 269 14.89 -18.42 10.18
C LYS A 269 13.50 -18.36 9.54
N SER A 270 13.40 -18.21 8.22
CA SER A 270 12.09 -18.21 7.53
C SER A 270 11.45 -19.59 7.52
N LYS A 271 12.24 -20.67 7.33
CA LYS A 271 11.78 -22.06 7.43
C LYS A 271 11.30 -22.41 8.84
N LEU A 272 12.05 -22.06 9.87
CA LEU A 272 11.65 -22.33 11.25
C LEU A 272 10.33 -21.63 11.60
N LYS A 273 10.14 -20.38 11.17
CA LYS A 273 8.87 -19.69 11.35
C LYS A 273 7.72 -20.41 10.65
N SER A 274 7.88 -20.86 9.40
CA SER A 274 6.81 -21.54 8.68
C SER A 274 6.48 -22.90 9.31
N GLU A 275 7.48 -23.63 9.79
CA GLU A 275 7.31 -24.90 10.53
C GLU A 275 6.64 -24.69 11.89
N GLU A 276 6.99 -23.66 12.66
CA GLU A 276 6.30 -23.30 13.91
C GLU A 276 4.81 -23.01 13.66
N TYR A 277 4.48 -22.24 12.62
CA TYR A 277 3.10 -21.99 12.22
C TYR A 277 2.35 -23.28 11.82
N GLN A 278 3.03 -24.22 11.16
CA GLN A 278 2.45 -25.52 10.79
C GLN A 278 2.27 -26.45 12.00
N MET A 279 3.22 -26.45 12.94
CA MET A 279 3.15 -27.21 14.20
C MET A 279 2.02 -26.70 15.11
N ILE A 280 1.81 -25.38 15.17
CA ILE A 280 0.67 -24.78 15.88
C ILE A 280 -0.65 -25.24 15.25
N LYS A 281 -0.79 -25.15 13.92
CA LYS A 281 -1.99 -25.64 13.21
C LYS A 281 -2.23 -27.14 13.33
N GLN A 282 -1.16 -27.96 13.38
CA GLN A 282 -1.28 -29.41 13.57
C GLN A 282 -1.54 -29.80 15.04
N GLY A 283 -1.07 -29.01 16.00
CA GLY A 283 -1.38 -29.15 17.42
C GLY A 283 -2.85 -28.91 17.72
N GLU A 284 -3.47 -27.95 17.05
CA GLU A 284 -4.91 -27.70 17.09
C GLU A 284 -5.71 -28.87 16.47
N ALA A 285 -5.19 -29.51 15.43
CA ALA A 285 -5.84 -30.69 14.83
C ALA A 285 -5.74 -31.97 15.68
N LYS A 286 -4.64 -32.17 16.43
CA LYS A 286 -4.42 -33.37 17.28
C LYS A 286 -5.15 -33.36 18.63
N CYS A 287 -5.68 -32.23 19.09
CA CYS A 287 -6.44 -32.16 20.34
C CYS A 287 -7.93 -32.57 20.18
N SER A 288 -8.35 -33.00 18.98
CA SER A 288 -9.74 -33.36 18.65
C SER A 288 -10.13 -34.83 18.91
N SER A 289 -9.23 -35.67 19.44
CA SER A 289 -9.53 -37.09 19.71
C SER A 289 -9.27 -37.52 21.17
N SER A 290 -9.91 -36.85 22.13
CA SER A 290 -10.35 -37.51 23.37
C SER A 290 -11.45 -36.66 23.98
N GLY A 291 -12.67 -37.19 23.98
CA GLY A 291 -13.89 -36.40 24.14
C GLY A 291 -14.08 -35.80 25.54
N LYS A 292 -14.61 -34.58 25.59
CA LYS A 292 -16.04 -34.30 25.77
C LYS A 292 -16.25 -32.79 25.91
N MET A 293 -17.16 -32.27 25.07
CA MET A 293 -18.06 -31.13 25.28
C MET A 293 -17.44 -29.78 25.70
N CYS A 294 -17.34 -28.86 24.75
CA CYS A 294 -18.06 -27.56 24.76
C CYS A 294 -17.65 -26.70 23.55
N ASP A 295 -18.64 -25.98 23.05
CA ASP A 295 -18.63 -24.74 22.27
C ASP A 295 -18.07 -24.71 20.83
N GLU A 296 -19.04 -24.55 19.92
CA GLU A 296 -18.89 -24.00 18.59
C GLU A 296 -18.42 -22.54 18.67
N ILE A 297 -17.17 -22.29 18.26
CA ILE A 297 -16.77 -20.98 17.72
C ILE A 297 -16.02 -21.25 16.42
N GLU A 298 -16.70 -20.96 15.31
CA GLU A 298 -16.14 -20.95 13.96
C GLU A 298 -15.00 -19.93 13.85
N GLU A 299 -13.83 -20.40 13.43
CA GLU A 299 -12.66 -19.59 13.08
C GLU A 299 -13.00 -18.57 11.98
N THR A 300 -12.86 -17.28 12.32
CA THR A 300 -12.97 -16.21 11.33
C THR A 300 -11.59 -15.84 10.78
N ARG A 301 -11.47 -16.04 9.46
CA ARG A 301 -10.50 -15.47 8.51
C ARG A 301 -9.78 -14.20 8.97
N VAL A 302 -8.46 -14.22 8.82
CA VAL A 302 -7.60 -13.03 8.72
C VAL A 302 -7.98 -12.25 7.46
N MET A 303 -8.74 -11.15 7.62
CA MET A 303 -9.06 -10.18 6.57
C MET A 303 -8.99 -8.75 7.13
N SER A 304 -8.31 -7.87 6.39
CA SER A 304 -8.43 -6.39 6.34
C SER A 304 -8.64 -5.61 7.65
N LEU A 305 -7.68 -4.73 7.98
CA LEU A 305 -7.68 -3.84 9.16
C LEU A 305 -8.80 -2.76 9.20
N GLU A 306 -9.78 -2.76 8.29
CA GLU A 306 -10.79 -1.69 8.18
C GLU A 306 -12.20 -2.06 8.68
N SER A 307 -12.39 -3.16 9.43
CA SER A 307 -13.76 -3.49 9.90
C SER A 307 -13.88 -4.23 11.25
N ASN A 308 -12.92 -4.11 12.17
CA ASN A 308 -12.96 -4.93 13.40
C ASN A 308 -13.79 -4.38 14.57
N TYR A 309 -14.23 -3.11 14.54
CA TYR A 309 -15.00 -2.53 15.64
C TYR A 309 -16.21 -1.72 15.14
N PRO A 310 -17.23 -2.40 14.58
CA PRO A 310 -18.39 -1.75 13.94
C PRO A 310 -19.22 -0.87 14.88
N TYR A 311 -19.03 -1.02 16.19
CA TYR A 311 -19.75 -0.26 17.23
C TYR A 311 -18.86 0.76 17.95
N MET A 312 -17.58 0.91 17.59
CA MET A 312 -16.64 1.78 18.32
C MET A 312 -17.03 3.26 18.26
N GLU A 313 -17.58 3.70 17.13
CA GLU A 313 -18.01 5.08 16.88
C GLU A 313 -19.54 5.24 16.91
N ALA A 314 -20.29 4.18 17.24
CA ALA A 314 -21.75 4.19 17.22
C ALA A 314 -22.33 4.88 18.45
N GLN A 315 -23.33 5.73 18.26
CA GLN A 315 -24.05 6.36 19.37
C GLN A 315 -25.13 5.42 19.92
N SER A 316 -25.50 5.57 21.21
CA SER A 316 -26.49 4.68 21.84
C SER A 316 -27.86 4.63 21.14
N ARG A 317 -28.20 5.69 20.39
CA ARG A 317 -29.45 5.80 19.61
C ARG A 317 -29.41 5.04 18.28
N GLU A 318 -28.24 4.60 17.84
CA GLU A 318 -28.01 3.92 16.57
C GLU A 318 -27.98 2.39 16.73
N LEU A 319 -27.93 1.90 17.97
CA LEU A 319 -27.98 0.48 18.32
C LEU A 319 -29.42 -0.03 18.30
N LYS A 320 -29.66 -1.12 17.57
CA LYS A 320 -30.95 -1.83 17.57
C LYS A 320 -30.89 -3.01 18.54
N GLU A 321 -32.05 -3.48 18.99
CA GLU A 321 -32.15 -4.61 19.94
C GLU A 321 -31.42 -5.88 19.43
N ARG A 322 -31.44 -6.10 18.12
CA ARG A 322 -30.72 -7.21 17.46
C ARG A 322 -29.18 -7.09 17.47
N ASP A 323 -28.64 -5.91 17.79
CA ASP A 323 -27.19 -5.67 17.82
C ASP A 323 -26.59 -5.97 19.20
N VAL A 324 -27.43 -6.15 20.22
CA VAL A 324 -27.01 -6.36 21.62
C VAL A 324 -26.20 -7.65 21.78
N ASP A 325 -26.66 -8.76 21.19
CA ASP A 325 -25.97 -10.05 21.29
C ASP A 325 -24.59 -10.00 20.61
N ARG A 326 -24.50 -9.33 19.45
CA ARG A 326 -23.24 -9.17 18.73
C ARG A 326 -22.28 -8.25 19.47
N LEU A 327 -22.76 -7.16 20.05
CA LEU A 327 -21.97 -6.25 20.88
C LEU A 327 -21.42 -6.97 22.11
N LEU A 328 -22.25 -7.77 22.79
CA LEU A 328 -21.83 -8.55 23.95
C LEU A 328 -20.78 -9.60 23.58
N SER A 329 -20.93 -10.27 22.43
CA SER A 329 -19.95 -11.22 21.92
C SER A 329 -18.60 -10.55 21.63
N LEU A 330 -18.61 -9.41 20.95
CA LEU A 330 -17.40 -8.64 20.63
C LEU A 330 -16.71 -8.11 21.90
N TYR A 331 -17.50 -7.66 22.89
CA TYR A 331 -16.98 -7.24 24.18
C TYR A 331 -16.28 -8.39 24.92
N LYS A 332 -16.90 -9.58 24.98
CA LYS A 332 -16.30 -10.77 25.61
C LYS A 332 -14.99 -11.16 24.93
N ASP A 333 -14.95 -11.18 23.59
CA ASP A 333 -13.74 -11.47 22.82
C ASP A 333 -12.62 -10.44 23.08
N LEU A 334 -12.96 -9.15 23.12
CA LEU A 334 -12.00 -8.10 23.46
C LEU A 334 -11.43 -8.28 24.87
N VAL A 335 -12.28 -8.58 25.86
CA VAL A 335 -11.86 -8.82 27.24
C VAL A 335 -10.95 -10.06 27.33
N LEU A 336 -11.26 -11.13 26.61
CA LEU A 336 -10.42 -12.33 26.56
C LEU A 336 -9.04 -12.02 25.96
N LYS A 337 -9.00 -11.32 24.82
CA LYS A 337 -7.75 -10.89 24.17
C LYS A 337 -6.92 -9.97 25.07
N TYR A 338 -7.54 -8.99 25.72
CA TYR A 338 -6.88 -8.11 26.67
C TYR A 338 -6.33 -8.88 27.88
N THR A 339 -7.12 -9.80 28.44
CA THR A 339 -6.68 -10.63 29.58
C THR A 339 -5.50 -11.53 29.20
N ALA A 340 -5.52 -12.12 28.00
CA ALA A 340 -4.41 -12.91 27.47
C ALA A 340 -3.16 -12.05 27.28
N LEU A 341 -3.31 -10.83 26.75
CA LEU A 341 -2.22 -9.87 26.60
C LEU A 341 -1.62 -9.47 27.95
N CYS A 342 -2.44 -9.17 28.96
CA CYS A 342 -1.96 -8.87 30.32
C CYS A 342 -1.17 -10.04 30.91
N LYS A 343 -1.67 -11.27 30.81
CA LYS A 343 -0.94 -12.46 31.25
C LYS A 343 0.38 -12.64 30.50
N ALA A 344 0.40 -12.42 29.19
CA ALA A 344 1.62 -12.51 28.38
C ALA A 344 2.66 -11.45 28.81
N ILE A 345 2.21 -10.23 29.09
CA ILE A 345 3.07 -9.16 29.63
C ILE A 345 3.59 -9.54 31.02
N ASP A 346 2.77 -10.14 31.87
CA ASP A 346 3.16 -10.60 33.21
C ASP A 346 4.19 -11.75 33.19
N CYS A 347 4.31 -12.49 32.07
CA CYS A 347 5.34 -13.51 31.89
C CYS A 347 6.67 -12.99 31.35
N LEU A 348 6.78 -11.70 30.99
CA LEU A 348 8.03 -11.10 30.49
C LEU A 348 9.06 -10.83 31.61
N PRO A 349 10.37 -10.96 31.33
CA PRO A 349 11.44 -10.55 32.25
C PRO A 349 11.35 -9.06 32.63
N VAL A 350 11.79 -8.69 33.84
CA VAL A 350 11.68 -7.32 34.36
C VAL A 350 12.33 -6.26 33.44
N SER A 351 13.42 -6.61 32.75
CA SER A 351 14.11 -5.72 31.80
C SER A 351 13.29 -5.34 30.57
N GLU A 352 12.32 -6.18 30.18
CA GLU A 352 11.44 -5.95 29.01
C GLU A 352 10.09 -5.33 29.41
N LYS A 353 9.64 -5.54 30.65
CA LYS A 353 8.41 -4.95 31.21
C LYS A 353 8.53 -3.44 31.43
N GLU A 354 9.68 -2.96 31.89
CA GLU A 354 9.87 -1.58 32.33
C GLU A 354 9.64 -0.51 31.23
N PRO A 355 10.13 -0.67 29.98
CA PRO A 355 9.83 0.28 28.92
C PRO A 355 8.35 0.25 28.47
N ILE A 356 7.67 -0.89 28.56
CA ILE A 356 6.26 -1.04 28.18
C ILE A 356 5.34 -0.35 29.20
N ILE A 357 5.59 -0.57 30.49
CA ILE A 357 4.82 0.07 31.59
C ILE A 357 5.03 1.59 31.58
N ARG A 358 6.25 2.08 31.30
CA ARG A 358 6.50 3.53 31.17
C ARG A 358 5.77 4.16 29.98
N ARG A 359 5.58 3.44 28.87
CA ARG A 359 4.80 3.91 27.71
C ARG A 359 3.30 3.97 28.00
N LEU A 360 2.76 2.98 28.70
CA LEU A 360 1.34 2.93 29.08
C LEU A 360 0.99 4.04 30.09
N LYS A 361 1.82 4.26 31.13
CA LYS A 361 1.60 5.35 32.10
C LYS A 361 1.69 6.75 31.49
N LYS A 362 2.52 6.95 30.46
CA LYS A 362 2.64 8.24 29.76
C LYS A 362 1.37 8.60 28.98
N GLN A 363 0.60 7.60 28.54
CA GLN A 363 -0.68 7.81 27.85
C GLN A 363 -1.82 8.15 28.83
N GLU A 364 -1.83 7.59 30.05
CA GLU A 364 -2.83 7.93 31.07
C GLU A 364 -2.66 9.37 31.62
N THR A 365 -1.43 9.85 31.78
CA THR A 365 -1.17 11.22 32.28
C THR A 365 -1.45 12.32 31.26
N GLY A 366 -1.65 11.99 29.98
CA GLY A 366 -1.91 12.94 28.91
C GLY A 366 -3.38 13.36 28.73
N SER A 367 -4.32 12.71 29.43
CA SER A 367 -5.76 12.85 29.16
C SER A 367 -6.61 13.41 30.31
N LEU A 368 -5.99 13.93 31.38
CA LEU A 368 -6.68 14.55 32.52
C LEU A 368 -6.09 15.93 32.85
N VAL A 369 -6.25 16.89 31.94
CA VAL A 369 -6.27 18.32 32.30
C VAL A 369 -7.50 18.94 31.63
N ALA A 370 -8.61 18.96 32.37
CA ALA A 370 -9.77 19.74 32.01
C ALA A 370 -9.48 21.24 32.25
N PRO A 371 -9.89 22.15 31.35
CA PRO A 371 -9.75 23.58 31.60
C PRO A 371 -10.78 24.02 32.65
N GLN A 372 -10.33 24.48 33.81
CA GLN A 372 -11.16 25.28 34.70
C GLN A 372 -11.27 26.68 34.12
N GLY A 373 -12.50 27.10 33.85
CA GLY A 373 -12.80 28.46 33.44
C GLY A 373 -12.62 29.45 34.59
N GLN A 374 -12.09 30.61 34.24
CA GLN A 374 -12.54 31.93 34.68
C GLN A 374 -12.60 32.83 33.45
#